data_AF-A0A927XBS4-F1
#
_entry.id   AF-A0A927XBS4-F1
#
_cell.length_a   1.000
_cell.length_b   1.000
_cell.length_c   1.000
_cell.angle_alpha   90.00
_cell.angle_beta   90.00
_cell.angle_gamma   90.00
#
_symmetry.space_group_name_H-M   'P 1'
#
loop_
_entity.id
_entity.type
_entity.pdbx_description
1 polymer ?
#
loop_
_entity_poly.entity_id
_entity_poly.type
_entity_poly.pdbx_seq_one_letter_code
_entity_poly.pdbx_strand_id
1 'polypeptide(L)'
;MKLDAIIDELQEYCFEDKESINDRKDLFDNYQIEFLDGWIGLLLNQYLHKEKYEVYISIKTKDKIACPLLYKSFGNVMDAKMYYNELKNLIDNNDEKFIMNRCKTRD
;
A
#
# COMPACT_ATOMS: atom_id res chain seq x y z
N MET A 1 9.39 6.11 -18.33
CA MET A 1 7.99 6.60 -18.12
C MET A 1 8.02 7.55 -16.95
N LYS A 2 7.22 8.63 -16.97
CA LYS A 2 7.08 9.48 -15.79
C LYS A 2 6.17 8.78 -14.77
N LEU A 3 6.53 8.78 -13.49
CA LEU A 3 5.75 8.11 -12.46
C LEU A 3 4.31 8.63 -12.38
N ASP A 4 4.06 9.91 -12.70
CA ASP A 4 2.70 10.46 -12.74
C ASP A 4 1.76 9.69 -13.67
N ALA A 5 2.23 9.29 -14.86
CA ALA A 5 1.40 8.54 -15.81
C ALA A 5 1.15 7.09 -15.34
N ILE A 6 2.12 6.52 -14.61
CA ILE A 6 1.96 5.23 -13.95
C ILE A 6 0.94 5.35 -12.81
N ILE A 7 1.00 6.41 -12.02
CA ILE A 7 0.06 6.65 -10.93
C ILE A 7 -1.36 6.76 -11.47
N ASP A 8 -1.58 7.49 -12.56
CA ASP A 8 -2.90 7.59 -13.20
C ASP A 8 -3.46 6.21 -13.57
N GLU A 9 -2.61 5.31 -14.09
CA GLU A 9 -3.01 3.92 -14.39
C GLU A 9 -3.27 3.11 -13.11
N LEU A 10 -2.41 3.25 -12.10
CA LEU A 10 -2.52 2.50 -10.84
C LEU A 10 -3.74 2.92 -10.01
N GLN A 11 -4.29 4.11 -10.21
CA GLN A 11 -5.52 4.54 -9.54
C GLN A 11 -6.70 3.60 -9.81
N GLU A 12 -6.77 2.95 -10.99
CA GLU A 12 -7.82 1.98 -11.31
C GLU A 12 -7.75 0.70 -10.44
N TYR A 13 -6.59 0.43 -9.85
CA TYR A 13 -6.34 -0.74 -9.02
C TYR A 13 -6.36 -0.43 -7.52
N CYS A 14 -6.53 0.84 -7.15
CA CYS A 14 -6.66 1.22 -5.76
C CYS A 14 -7.96 0.65 -5.18
N PHE A 15 -7.88 0.14 -3.96
CA PHE A 15 -9.04 -0.36 -3.24
C PHE A 15 -9.66 0.75 -2.39
N GLU A 16 -10.99 0.83 -2.36
CA GLU A 16 -11.69 1.74 -1.46
C GLU A 16 -12.57 0.93 -0.51
N ASP A 17 -12.17 0.87 0.75
CA ASP A 17 -12.98 0.26 1.81
C ASP A 17 -14.05 1.26 2.29
N LYS A 18 -15.20 1.26 1.63
CA LYS A 18 -16.30 2.20 1.94
C LYS A 18 -16.85 2.04 3.35
N GLU A 19 -16.76 0.85 3.94
CA GLU A 19 -17.29 0.59 5.28
C GLU A 19 -16.38 1.15 6.39
N SER A 20 -15.11 1.36 6.08
CA SER A 20 -14.08 1.65 7.06
C SER A 20 -13.39 3.02 6.85
N ILE A 21 -13.85 3.78 5.85
CA ILE A 21 -13.33 5.11 5.50
C ILE A 21 -13.40 6.12 6.64
N ASN A 22 -14.41 6.01 7.51
CA ASN A 22 -14.61 6.91 8.66
C ASN A 22 -14.07 6.34 9.97
N ASP A 23 -13.54 5.12 9.97
CA ASP A 23 -12.96 4.55 11.17
C ASP A 23 -11.69 5.29 11.55
N ARG A 24 -11.46 5.47 12.86
CA ARG A 24 -10.18 5.97 13.35
C ARG A 24 -9.14 4.86 13.27
N LYS A 25 -8.00 5.20 12.68
CA LYS A 25 -6.86 4.30 12.50
C LYS A 25 -5.62 4.96 13.05
N ASP A 26 -4.79 4.19 13.73
CA ASP A 26 -3.45 4.59 14.12
C ASP A 26 -2.43 3.94 13.19
N LEU A 27 -1.42 4.71 12.80
CA LEU A 27 -0.29 4.19 12.06
C LEU A 27 0.54 3.31 12.97
N PHE A 28 0.52 2.01 12.71
CA PHE A 28 1.19 1.02 13.54
C PHE A 28 2.62 0.77 13.08
N ASP A 29 2.86 0.70 11.76
CA ASP A 29 4.19 0.61 11.16
C ASP A 29 4.21 1.21 9.75
N ASN A 30 5.35 1.72 9.31
CA ASN A 30 5.55 2.22 7.94
C ASN A 30 6.96 1.97 7.39
N TYR A 31 7.04 1.87 6.07
CA TYR A 31 8.29 1.80 5.33
C TYR A 31 8.16 2.65 4.09
N GLN A 32 9.15 3.48 3.77
CA GLN A 32 9.12 4.34 2.59
C GLN A 32 10.51 4.47 1.99
N ILE A 33 10.61 4.33 0.66
CA ILE A 33 11.85 4.54 -0.09
C ILE A 33 11.59 5.31 -1.37
N GLU A 34 12.65 5.87 -1.95
CA GLU A 34 12.61 6.47 -3.28
C GLU A 34 12.22 5.41 -4.31
N PHE A 35 11.36 5.79 -5.24
CA PHE A 35 10.84 4.91 -6.28
C PHE A 35 10.63 5.73 -7.55
N LEU A 36 11.46 5.49 -8.57
CA LEU A 36 11.55 6.35 -9.76
C LEU A 36 11.77 7.83 -9.36
N ASP A 37 10.97 8.75 -9.88
CA ASP A 37 10.96 10.18 -9.55
C ASP A 37 9.98 10.53 -8.41
N GLY A 38 9.63 9.57 -7.55
CA GLY A 38 8.77 9.75 -6.39
C GLY A 38 9.06 8.75 -5.27
N TRP A 39 8.01 8.24 -4.63
CA TRP A 39 8.11 7.43 -3.42
C TRP A 39 7.15 6.25 -3.47
N ILE A 40 7.62 5.11 -2.97
CA ILE A 40 6.79 3.98 -2.58
C ILE A 40 6.77 3.89 -1.06
N GLY A 41 5.56 3.76 -0.51
CA GLY A 41 5.30 3.60 0.92
C GLY A 41 4.52 2.32 1.16
N LEU A 42 4.80 1.66 2.26
CA LEU A 42 4.09 0.51 2.80
C LEU A 42 3.58 0.89 4.18
N LEU A 43 2.28 0.75 4.41
CA LEU A 43 1.61 1.14 5.64
C LEU A 43 0.97 -0.09 6.28
N LEU A 44 1.12 -0.21 7.59
CA LEU A 44 0.35 -1.09 8.46
C LEU A 44 -0.39 -0.20 9.46
N ASN A 45 -1.72 -0.15 9.36
CA ASN A 45 -2.55 0.59 10.31
C ASN A 45 -3.33 -0.37 11.20
N GLN A 46 -3.64 0.10 12.41
CA GLN A 46 -4.56 -0.56 13.33
C GLN A 46 -5.84 0.27 13.44
N TYR A 47 -6.99 -0.39 13.38
CA TYR A 47 -8.27 0.24 13.67
C TYR A 47 -8.43 0.41 15.19
N LEU A 48 -8.65 1.63 15.67
CA LEU A 48 -8.67 1.89 17.12
C LEU A 48 -9.83 1.24 17.88
N HIS A 49 -10.94 0.98 17.18
CA HIS A 49 -12.17 0.45 17.77
C HIS A 49 -12.56 -0.92 17.20
N LYS A 50 -11.67 -1.54 16.43
CA LYS A 50 -11.87 -2.87 15.85
C LYS A 50 -10.58 -3.65 16.06
N GLU A 51 -10.66 -4.93 16.40
CA GLU A 51 -9.48 -5.82 16.37
C GLU A 51 -9.13 -6.15 14.91
N LYS A 52 -8.77 -5.12 14.15
CA LYS A 52 -8.47 -5.19 12.73
C LYS A 52 -7.23 -4.38 12.42
N TYR A 53 -6.50 -4.88 11.43
CA TYR A 53 -5.33 -4.25 10.87
C TYR A 53 -5.49 -4.18 9.36
N GLU A 54 -4.93 -3.16 8.74
CA GLU A 54 -4.84 -3.06 7.28
C GLU A 54 -3.41 -2.86 6.86
N VAL A 55 -3.06 -3.46 5.72
CA VAL A 55 -1.76 -3.33 5.11
C VAL A 55 -1.94 -2.97 3.65
N TYR A 56 -1.20 -1.98 3.16
CA TYR A 56 -1.25 -1.57 1.76
C TYR A 56 -0.01 -0.78 1.35
N ILE A 57 0.17 -0.66 0.03
CA ILE A 57 1.17 0.18 -0.61
C ILE A 57 0.53 1.51 -1.04
N SER A 58 1.31 2.59 -0.93
CA SER A 58 1.06 3.89 -1.56
C SER A 58 2.19 4.22 -2.51
N ILE A 59 1.90 4.61 -3.74
CA ILE A 59 2.90 5.15 -4.68
C ILE A 59 2.53 6.59 -4.98
N LYS A 60 3.47 7.52 -4.77
CA LYS A 60 3.19 8.96 -4.88
C LYS A 60 4.34 9.74 -5.51
N THR A 61 3.98 10.81 -6.21
CA THR A 61 4.85 11.95 -6.49
C THR A 61 4.47 13.10 -5.56
N LYS A 62 5.01 14.29 -5.80
CA LYS A 62 4.58 15.51 -5.10
C LYS A 62 3.14 15.91 -5.48
N ASP A 63 2.67 15.53 -6.67
CA ASP A 63 1.42 16.01 -7.26
C ASP A 63 0.33 14.93 -7.28
N LYS A 64 0.72 13.63 -7.32
CA LYS A 64 -0.22 12.52 -7.48
C LYS A 64 0.03 11.38 -6.51
N ILE A 65 -1.01 10.59 -6.24
CA ILE A 65 -0.95 9.40 -5.40
C ILE A 65 -1.89 8.30 -5.95
N ALA A 66 -1.39 7.06 -5.92
CA ALA A 66 -2.16 5.83 -6.03
C ALA A 66 -2.08 5.10 -4.69
N CYS A 67 -3.20 5.04 -3.98
CA CYS A 67 -3.32 4.44 -2.65
C CYS A 67 -4.79 4.15 -2.33
N PRO A 68 -5.12 3.06 -1.63
CA PRO A 68 -4.26 1.93 -1.27
C PRO A 68 -4.14 0.89 -2.40
N LEU A 69 -2.91 0.44 -2.67
CA LEU A 69 -2.59 -0.66 -3.59
C LEU A 69 -2.27 -1.93 -2.79
N LEU A 70 -2.58 -3.11 -3.34
CA LEU A 70 -2.35 -4.41 -2.67
C LEU A 70 -2.92 -4.44 -1.24
N TYR A 71 -4.10 -3.86 -1.06
CA TYR A 71 -4.76 -3.76 0.23
C TYR A 71 -5.18 -5.13 0.74
N LYS A 72 -4.84 -5.45 1.99
CA LYS A 72 -5.46 -6.56 2.74
C LYS A 72 -5.78 -6.14 4.17
N SER A 73 -6.87 -6.69 4.70
CA SER A 73 -7.26 -6.51 6.10
C SER A 73 -7.15 -7.84 6.86
N PHE A 74 -6.78 -7.76 8.13
CA PHE A 74 -6.51 -8.91 8.99
C PHE A 74 -7.17 -8.72 10.35
N GLY A 75 -7.65 -9.81 10.95
CA GLY A 75 -8.21 -9.82 12.30
C GLY A 75 -7.17 -9.92 13.42
N ASN A 76 -5.88 -9.99 13.09
CA ASN A 76 -4.80 -10.05 14.07
C ASN A 76 -3.50 -9.43 13.52
N VAL A 77 -2.63 -9.02 14.44
CA VAL A 77 -1.38 -8.32 14.12
C VAL A 77 -0.31 -9.23 13.53
N MET A 78 -0.33 -10.54 13.83
CA MET A 78 0.71 -11.46 13.35
C MET A 78 0.58 -11.67 11.84
N ASP A 79 -0.62 -11.97 11.35
CA ASP A 79 -0.89 -12.13 9.92
C ASP A 79 -0.65 -10.82 9.16
N ALA A 80 -1.05 -9.68 9.75
CA ALA A 80 -0.80 -8.38 9.17
C ALA A 80 0.70 -8.09 9.02
N LYS A 81 1.51 -8.41 10.04
CA LYS A 81 2.97 -8.28 9.99
C LYS A 81 3.61 -9.24 8.99
N MET A 82 3.10 -10.45 8.85
CA MET A 82 3.58 -11.39 7.83
C MET A 82 3.39 -10.81 6.43
N TYR A 83 2.18 -10.34 6.11
CA TYR A 83 1.91 -9.73 4.81
C TYR A 83 2.68 -8.42 4.60
N TYR A 84 2.82 -7.59 5.63
CA TYR A 84 3.68 -6.41 5.59
C TYR A 84 5.13 -6.78 5.22
N ASN A 85 5.71 -7.80 5.85
CA ASN A 85 7.07 -8.26 5.53
C ASN A 85 7.18 -8.84 4.12
N GLU A 86 6.15 -9.53 3.63
CA GLU A 86 6.08 -9.98 2.24
C GLU A 86 6.11 -8.80 1.26
N LEU A 87 5.33 -7.76 1.50
CA LEU A 87 5.32 -6.56 0.67
C LEU A 87 6.62 -5.77 0.78
N LYS A 88 7.22 -5.69 1.97
CA LYS A 88 8.54 -5.09 2.16
C LYS A 88 9.60 -5.83 1.35
N ASN A 89 9.60 -7.17 1.41
CA ASN A 89 10.50 -7.99 0.59
C ASN A 89 10.25 -7.82 -0.91
N LEU A 90 8.98 -7.65 -1.32
CA LEU A 90 8.64 -7.34 -2.71
C LEU A 90 9.27 -6.02 -3.16
N ILE A 91 9.20 -4.98 -2.32
CA ILE A 91 9.79 -3.66 -2.61
C ILE A 91 11.32 -3.73 -2.64
N ASP A 92 11.93 -4.40 -1.66
CA ASP A 92 13.39 -4.38 -1.48
C ASP A 92 14.16 -5.25 -2.49
N ASN A 93 13.51 -6.25 -3.09
CA ASN A 93 14.19 -7.28 -3.89
C ASN A 93 13.75 -7.33 -5.35
N ASN A 94 12.91 -6.40 -5.83
CA ASN A 94 12.43 -6.41 -7.21
C ASN A 94 12.59 -5.04 -7.86
N ASP A 95 12.68 -5.04 -9.19
CA ASP A 95 12.69 -3.81 -9.97
C ASP A 95 11.31 -3.13 -9.99
N GLU A 96 11.29 -1.87 -10.40
CA GLU A 96 10.10 -1.04 -10.42
C GLU A 96 9.03 -1.62 -11.34
N LYS A 97 9.42 -2.26 -12.45
CA LYS A 97 8.49 -2.85 -13.42
C LYS A 97 7.73 -4.02 -12.81
N PHE A 98 8.42 -4.87 -12.06
CA PHE A 98 7.79 -5.98 -11.36
C PHE A 98 6.84 -5.48 -10.27
N ILE A 99 7.28 -4.51 -9.46
CA ILE A 99 6.46 -3.91 -8.39
C ILE A 99 5.18 -3.30 -8.96
N MET A 100 5.30 -2.52 -10.05
CA MET A 100 4.14 -1.93 -10.74
C MET A 100 3.19 -2.99 -11.28
N ASN A 101 3.71 -4.04 -11.92
CA ASN A 101 2.88 -5.14 -12.42
C ASN A 101 2.14 -5.86 -11.29
N ARG A 102 2.78 -6.05 -10.13
CA ARG A 102 2.09 -6.62 -8.98
C ARG A 102 1.01 -5.68 -8.43
N CYS A 103 1.22 -4.37 -8.43
CA CYS A 103 0.18 -3.41 -8.02
C CYS A 103 -1.06 -3.43 -8.92
N LYS A 104 -0.96 -3.97 -10.15
CA LYS A 104 -2.08 -4.13 -11.10
C LYS A 104 -2.89 -5.42 -10.90
N THR A 105 -2.55 -6.25 -9.92
CA THR A 105 -3.33 -7.44 -9.60
C THR A 105 -4.23 -7.16 -8.40
N ARG A 106 -5.54 -7.37 -8.56
CA ARG A 106 -6.49 -7.43 -7.45
C ARG A 106 -6.51 -8.88 -6.95
N ASP A 107 -5.85 -9.13 -5.82
CA ASP A 107 -6.01 -10.38 -5.05
C ASP A 107 -7.30 -10.33 -4.22
#